data_AF-A0AAJ0AIR5-F1
#
_entry.id   AF-A0AAJ0AIR5-F1
#
_cell.length_a   1.000
_cell.length_b   1.000
_cell.length_c   1.000
_cell.angle_alpha   90.00
_cell.angle_beta   90.00
_cell.angle_gamma   90.00
#
_symmetry.space_group_name_H-M   'P 1'
#
loop_
_entity.id
_entity.type
_entity.pdbx_description
1 polymer ?
#
loop_
_entity_poly.entity_id
_entity_poly.type
_entity_poly.pdbx_seq_one_letter_code
_entity_poly.pdbx_strand_id
1 'polypeptide(L)'
;MLNGESCQWYKFDFTVSKTEISALDGPTVDEAGPDGTIIFNCAEQFIMSCKAAGFHDAPTQAGVLATSSPKEQKTLGRNVTGFTDESWDQIKSTVAETGNKAKFGHNTRLGRKLLSAGDRLLCEAASKDRVSGIGYIA
;
A
#
# COMPACT_ATOMS: atom_id res chain seq x y z
N MET A 1 8.03 5.13 -19.61
CA MET A 1 7.96 3.88 -18.82
C MET A 1 8.43 4.19 -17.40
N LEU A 2 7.67 3.77 -16.39
CA LEU A 2 8.08 3.84 -14.98
C LEU A 2 8.88 2.54 -14.72
N ASN A 3 10.18 2.63 -14.54
CA ASN A 3 11.09 1.46 -14.50
C ASN A 3 10.96 0.74 -13.15
N GLY A 4 9.84 0.07 -12.88
CA GLY A 4 9.55 -0.57 -11.59
C GLY A 4 9.24 0.40 -10.45
N GLU A 5 9.24 1.71 -10.70
CA GLU A 5 8.95 2.75 -9.69
C GLU A 5 7.47 2.77 -9.28
N SER A 6 6.58 2.24 -10.13
CA SER A 6 5.18 1.97 -9.79
C SER A 6 5.02 0.76 -8.86
N CYS A 7 6.04 -0.10 -8.77
CA CYS A 7 5.96 -1.32 -7.96
C CYS A 7 5.67 -0.99 -6.50
N GLN A 8 4.77 -1.77 -5.90
CA GLN A 8 4.41 -1.67 -4.49
C GLN A 8 5.61 -1.89 -3.56
N TRP A 9 6.64 -2.59 -4.04
CA TRP A 9 7.87 -2.89 -3.29
C TRP A 9 8.96 -1.83 -3.46
N TYR A 10 8.73 -0.80 -4.29
CA TYR A 10 9.67 0.30 -4.41
C TYR A 10 9.82 0.99 -3.05
N LYS A 11 11.03 0.92 -2.50
CA LYS A 11 11.37 1.52 -1.21
C LYS A 11 11.33 3.03 -1.33
N PHE A 12 10.39 3.64 -0.62
CA PHE A 12 10.25 5.07 -0.49
C PHE A 12 9.40 5.35 0.74
N ASP A 13 9.96 6.08 1.68
CA ASP A 13 9.25 6.46 2.89
C ASP A 13 8.20 7.53 2.56
N PHE A 14 6.95 7.26 2.90
CA PHE A 14 5.87 8.23 2.82
C PHE A 14 5.01 8.16 4.07
N THR A 15 4.24 9.22 4.29
CA THR A 15 3.47 9.40 5.51
C THR A 15 1.99 9.48 5.16
N VAL A 16 1.14 8.87 6.00
CA VAL A 16 -0.33 8.97 5.88
C VAL A 16 -0.90 9.29 7.25
N SER A 17 -1.94 10.13 7.31
CA SER A 17 -2.56 10.51 8.58
C SER A 17 -3.40 9.37 9.18
N LYS A 18 -3.44 9.28 10.51
CA LYS A 18 -4.29 8.31 11.23
C LYS A 18 -5.77 8.49 10.88
N THR A 19 -6.21 9.72 10.65
CA THR A 19 -7.57 10.04 10.21
C THR A 19 -7.89 9.45 8.83
N GLU A 20 -6.97 9.53 7.88
CA GLU A 20 -7.16 8.92 6.56
C GLU A 20 -7.15 7.40 6.63
N ILE A 21 -6.22 6.81 7.39
CA ILE A 21 -6.16 5.35 7.57
C ILE A 21 -7.44 4.85 8.23
N SER A 22 -7.88 5.49 9.32
CA SER A 22 -9.11 5.09 10.00
C SER A 22 -10.39 5.23 9.19
N ALA A 23 -10.41 6.15 8.22
CA ALA A 23 -11.53 6.25 7.28
C ALA A 23 -11.55 5.10 6.25
N LEU A 24 -10.42 4.44 6.01
CA LEU A 24 -10.30 3.36 5.04
C LEU A 24 -10.56 1.97 5.64
N ASP A 25 -10.03 1.72 6.83
CA ASP A 25 -9.88 0.37 7.37
C ASP A 25 -10.25 0.23 8.86
N GLY A 26 -10.69 1.30 9.52
CA GLY A 26 -11.11 1.27 10.92
C GLY A 26 -10.02 1.65 11.92
N PRO A 27 -10.11 1.22 13.19
CA PRO A 27 -9.22 1.74 14.23
C PRO A 27 -7.76 1.37 13.96
N THR A 28 -6.87 2.36 13.89
CA THR A 28 -5.43 2.10 13.74
C THR A 28 -4.78 1.75 15.06
N VAL A 29 -3.68 1.00 15.00
CA VAL A 29 -2.75 0.89 16.15
C VAL A 29 -2.21 2.25 16.57
N ASP A 30 -1.80 2.36 17.83
CA ASP A 30 -1.29 3.60 18.45
C ASP A 30 0.18 3.92 18.14
N GLU A 31 0.76 3.26 17.14
CA GLU A 31 2.14 3.47 16.66
C GLU A 31 2.28 4.72 15.77
N ALA A 32 1.54 5.79 16.06
CA ALA A 32 1.61 7.04 15.29
C ALA A 32 2.77 7.93 15.75
N GLY A 33 3.40 8.64 14.81
CA GLY A 33 4.33 9.71 15.12
C GLY A 33 3.65 10.87 15.87
N PRO A 34 4.44 11.83 16.41
CA PRO A 34 3.93 12.92 17.24
C PRO A 34 2.84 13.78 16.57
N ASP A 35 2.78 13.79 15.24
CA ASP A 35 1.82 14.55 14.44
C ASP A 35 0.55 13.77 14.06
N GLY A 36 0.34 12.58 14.64
CA GLY A 36 -0.82 11.73 14.33
C GLY A 36 -0.73 11.04 12.97
N THR A 37 0.48 10.83 12.47
CA THR A 37 0.74 10.21 11.17
C THR A 37 1.59 8.94 11.28
N ILE A 38 1.42 8.00 10.36
CA ILE A 38 2.21 6.78 10.28
C ILE A 38 3.14 6.85 9.07
N ILE A 39 4.40 6.45 9.25
CA ILE A 39 5.40 6.37 8.18
C ILE A 39 5.44 4.94 7.65
N PHE A 40 5.38 4.81 6.32
CA PHE A 40 5.46 3.55 5.60
C PHE A 40 6.68 3.55 4.69
N ASN A 41 7.46 2.48 4.70
CA ASN A 41 8.68 2.38 3.88
C ASN A 41 8.45 2.00 2.41
N CYS A 42 7.25 1.51 2.09
CA CYS A 42 6.81 1.23 0.74
C CYS A 42 5.27 1.07 0.71
N ALA A 43 4.71 1.04 -0.49
CA ALA A 43 3.26 0.92 -0.65
C ALA A 43 2.74 -0.45 -0.19
N GLU A 44 3.53 -1.53 -0.30
CA GLU A 44 3.15 -2.84 0.22
C GLU A 44 2.92 -2.79 1.74
N GLN A 45 3.79 -2.11 2.50
CA GLN A 45 3.63 -1.99 3.95
C GLN A 45 2.30 -1.31 4.30
N PHE A 46 1.97 -0.22 3.59
CA PHE A 46 0.70 0.49 3.76
C PHE A 46 -0.48 -0.42 3.46
N ILE A 47 -0.51 -1.06 2.28
CA ILE A 47 -1.63 -1.92 1.86
C ILE A 47 -1.83 -3.08 2.84
N MET A 48 -0.75 -3.74 3.28
CA MET A 48 -0.86 -4.88 4.21
C MET A 48 -1.26 -4.44 5.63
N SER A 49 -0.85 -3.24 6.07
CA SER A 49 -1.29 -2.65 7.35
C SER A 49 -2.80 -2.35 7.31
N CYS A 50 -3.26 -1.69 6.24
CA CYS A 50 -4.68 -1.40 6.04
C CYS A 50 -5.51 -2.67 5.93
N LYS A 51 -4.98 -3.69 5.24
CA LYS A 51 -5.62 -5.00 5.16
C LYS A 51 -5.81 -5.60 6.56
N ALA A 52 -4.78 -5.65 7.38
CA ALA A 52 -4.89 -6.19 8.74
C ALA A 52 -5.87 -5.39 9.62
N ALA A 53 -5.86 -4.06 9.52
CA ALA A 53 -6.80 -3.18 10.22
C ALA A 53 -8.26 -3.44 9.83
N GLY A 54 -8.54 -3.59 8.53
CA GLY A 54 -9.88 -3.85 8.00
C GLY A 54 -10.51 -5.18 8.45
N PHE A 55 -9.69 -6.11 8.94
CA PHE A 55 -10.13 -7.36 9.55
C PHE A 55 -9.91 -7.41 11.07
N HIS A 56 -9.61 -6.27 11.69
CA HIS A 56 -9.36 -6.12 13.13
C HIS A 56 -8.22 -7.02 13.66
N ASP A 57 -7.24 -7.34 12.81
CA ASP A 57 -6.07 -8.15 13.16
C ASP A 57 -4.90 -7.25 13.59
N ALA A 58 -5.01 -6.67 14.79
CA ALA A 58 -3.99 -5.80 15.37
C ALA A 58 -2.60 -6.47 15.49
N PRO A 59 -2.47 -7.76 15.86
CA PRO A 59 -1.18 -8.45 15.87
C PRO A 59 -0.50 -8.46 14.50
N THR A 60 -1.24 -8.79 13.43
CA THR A 60 -0.69 -8.78 12.06
C THR A 60 -0.34 -7.36 11.62
N GLN A 61 -1.19 -6.38 11.95
CA GLN A 61 -0.92 -4.97 11.63
C GLN A 61 0.39 -4.48 12.27
N ALA A 62 0.57 -4.73 13.57
CA ALA A 62 1.78 -4.38 14.29
C ALA A 62 3.02 -5.08 13.70
N GLY A 63 2.90 -6.36 13.36
CA GLY A 63 3.95 -7.10 12.68
C GLY A 63 4.36 -6.49 11.33
N VAL A 64 3.38 -6.07 10.51
CA VAL A 64 3.63 -5.41 9.22
C VAL A 64 4.35 -4.08 9.40
N LEU A 65 3.95 -3.28 10.39
CA LEU A 65 4.57 -1.98 10.68
C LEU A 65 6.00 -2.13 11.23
N ALA A 66 6.28 -3.21 11.96
CA ALA A 66 7.59 -3.48 12.55
C ALA A 66 8.66 -3.95 11.52
N THR A 67 8.28 -4.46 10.35
CA THR A 67 9.24 -4.95 9.34
C THR A 67 9.48 -3.95 8.20
N SER A 68 10.74 -3.88 7.74
CA SER A 68 11.13 -3.11 6.54
C SER A 68 11.26 -3.93 5.26
N SER A 69 10.86 -5.21 5.31
CA SER A 69 10.94 -6.15 4.20
C SER A 69 9.59 -6.28 3.49
N PRO A 70 9.44 -5.80 2.23
CA PRO A 70 8.19 -5.96 1.47
C PRO A 70 7.73 -7.41 1.34
N LYS A 71 8.69 -8.35 1.29
CA LYS A 71 8.41 -9.79 1.24
C LYS A 71 7.77 -10.29 2.54
N GLU A 72 8.26 -9.84 3.69
CA GLU A 72 7.69 -10.21 4.98
C GLU A 72 6.33 -9.55 5.19
N GLN A 73 6.20 -8.25 4.86
CA GLN A 73 4.93 -7.52 4.88
C GLN A 73 3.86 -8.27 4.09
N LYS A 74 4.18 -8.69 2.86
CA LYS A 74 3.28 -9.46 2.01
C LYS A 74 2.96 -10.84 2.58
N THR A 75 3.91 -11.48 3.25
CA THR A 75 3.69 -12.77 3.91
C THR A 75 2.74 -12.64 5.09
N LEU A 76 2.93 -11.62 5.93
CA LEU A 76 2.03 -11.29 7.04
C LEU A 76 0.63 -10.97 6.54
N GLY A 77 0.49 -10.13 5.51
CA GLY A 77 -0.81 -9.78 4.95
C GLY A 77 -1.56 -10.92 4.25
N ARG A 78 -0.88 -12.04 3.94
CA ARG A 78 -1.55 -13.28 3.48
C ARG A 78 -2.15 -14.09 4.64
N ASN A 79 -1.68 -13.86 5.86
CA ASN A 79 -2.09 -14.58 7.07
C ASN A 79 -2.99 -13.72 7.98
N VAL A 80 -3.62 -12.67 7.44
CA VAL A 80 -4.58 -11.85 8.19
C VAL A 80 -5.75 -12.72 8.64
N THR A 81 -6.01 -12.68 9.94
CA THR A 81 -7.09 -13.41 10.58
C THR A 81 -8.44 -12.88 10.13
N GLY A 82 -9.38 -13.76 9.78
CA GLY A 82 -10.72 -13.37 9.35
C GLY A 82 -10.80 -12.79 7.93
N PHE A 83 -9.70 -12.83 7.17
CA PHE A 83 -9.66 -12.36 5.79
C PHE A 83 -10.69 -13.07 4.90
N THR A 84 -11.46 -12.28 4.15
CA THR A 84 -12.30 -12.73 3.04
C THR A 84 -12.05 -11.87 1.81
N ASP A 85 -12.00 -12.49 0.62
CA ASP A 85 -11.84 -11.74 -0.63
C ASP A 85 -13.00 -10.77 -0.84
N GLU A 86 -14.22 -11.15 -0.46
CA GLU A 86 -15.43 -10.33 -0.62
C GLU A 86 -15.36 -9.00 0.15
N SER A 87 -14.94 -9.02 1.42
CA SER A 87 -14.80 -7.80 2.22
C SER A 87 -13.62 -6.98 1.76
N TRP A 88 -12.52 -7.62 1.37
CA TRP A 88 -11.34 -6.92 0.88
C TRP A 88 -11.59 -6.26 -0.48
N ASP A 89 -12.33 -6.90 -1.38
CA ASP A 89 -12.65 -6.40 -2.71
C ASP A 89 -13.44 -5.09 -2.68
N GLN A 90 -14.18 -4.84 -1.60
CA GLN A 90 -14.91 -3.59 -1.40
C GLN A 90 -14.00 -2.39 -1.12
N ILE A 91 -12.82 -2.60 -0.51
CA ILE A 91 -11.95 -1.52 -0.03
C ILE A 91 -10.57 -1.48 -0.71
N LYS A 92 -10.11 -2.59 -1.31
CA LYS A 92 -8.73 -2.75 -1.83
C LYS A 92 -8.33 -1.67 -2.84
N SER A 93 -9.26 -1.24 -3.68
CA SER A 93 -9.01 -0.21 -4.70
C SER A 93 -8.80 1.14 -4.05
N THR A 94 -9.64 1.52 -3.08
CA THR A 94 -9.51 2.78 -2.34
C THR A 94 -8.21 2.81 -1.53
N VAL A 95 -7.86 1.70 -0.88
CA VAL A 95 -6.57 1.57 -0.18
C VAL A 95 -5.42 1.74 -1.17
N ALA A 96 -5.40 1.01 -2.28
CA ALA A 96 -4.36 1.13 -3.28
C ALA A 96 -4.24 2.55 -3.85
N GLU A 97 -5.37 3.22 -4.10
CA GLU A 97 -5.42 4.60 -4.57
C GLU A 97 -4.82 5.57 -3.56
N THR A 98 -5.21 5.48 -2.28
CA THR A 98 -4.68 6.33 -1.21
C THR A 98 -3.18 6.14 -1.04
N GLY A 99 -2.71 4.89 -1.00
CA GLY A 99 -1.28 4.58 -0.89
C GLY A 99 -0.47 5.13 -2.07
N ASN A 100 -1.01 5.02 -3.29
CA ASN A 100 -0.38 5.59 -4.48
C ASN A 100 -0.37 7.12 -4.44
N LYS A 101 -1.49 7.77 -4.08
CA LYS A 101 -1.58 9.22 -3.93
C LYS A 101 -0.53 9.75 -2.94
N ALA A 102 -0.41 9.11 -1.77
CA ALA A 102 0.58 9.48 -0.77
C ALA A 102 2.02 9.31 -1.29
N LYS A 103 2.33 8.14 -1.87
CA LYS A 103 3.65 7.84 -2.46
C LYS A 103 4.05 8.84 -3.54
N PHE A 104 3.19 9.10 -4.53
CA PHE A 104 3.48 10.00 -5.64
C PHE A 104 3.41 11.49 -5.24
N GLY A 105 2.60 11.83 -4.24
CA GLY A 105 2.53 13.17 -3.66
C GLY A 105 3.79 13.54 -2.90
N HIS A 106 4.32 12.61 -2.10
CA HIS A 106 5.55 12.82 -1.33
C HIS A 106 6.80 12.76 -2.21
N ASN A 107 6.79 11.92 -3.26
CA ASN A 107 7.88 11.82 -4.21
C ASN A 107 7.68 12.76 -5.41
N THR A 108 8.03 14.03 -5.28
CA THR A 108 7.86 15.05 -6.35
C THR A 108 8.54 14.67 -7.67
N ARG A 109 9.57 13.82 -7.67
CA ARG A 109 10.20 13.29 -8.89
C ARG A 109 9.29 12.28 -9.58
N LEU A 110 8.78 11.30 -8.82
CA LEU A 110 7.86 10.29 -9.35
C LEU A 110 6.50 10.89 -9.71
N GLY A 111 5.99 11.83 -8.92
CA GLY A 111 4.75 12.56 -9.21
C GLY A 111 4.85 13.33 -10.54
N ARG A 112 5.95 14.05 -10.79
CA ARG A 112 6.18 14.69 -12.10
C ARG A 112 6.25 13.69 -13.25
N LYS A 113 6.85 12.51 -13.01
CA LYS A 113 6.93 11.44 -14.01
C LYS A 113 5.58 10.77 -14.27
N LEU A 114 4.71 10.71 -13.27
CA LEU A 114 3.33 10.25 -13.40
C LEU A 114 2.51 11.27 -14.21
N LEU A 115 2.57 12.55 -13.86
CA LEU A 115 1.85 13.62 -14.55
C LEU A 115 2.31 13.80 -16.01
N SER A 116 3.59 13.57 -16.30
CA SER A 116 4.11 13.65 -17.67
C SER A 116 3.60 12.54 -18.60
N ALA A 117 2.95 11.50 -18.04
CA ALA A 117 2.27 10.49 -18.84
C ALA A 117 0.98 11.02 -19.50
N GLY A 118 0.41 12.15 -19.02
CA GLY A 118 -0.86 12.69 -19.52
C GLY A 118 -2.00 11.68 -19.36
N ASP A 119 -2.85 11.57 -20.38
CA ASP A 119 -4.02 10.66 -20.39
C ASP A 119 -3.67 9.20 -20.76
N ARG A 120 -2.38 8.83 -20.74
CA ARG A 120 -1.96 7.48 -21.10
C ARG A 120 -2.32 6.49 -19.99
N LEU A 121 -2.92 5.37 -20.37
CA LEU A 121 -3.10 4.23 -19.47
C LEU A 121 -1.72 3.69 -19.06
N LEU A 122 -1.45 3.65 -17.76
CA LEU A 122 -0.23 3.07 -17.19
C LEU A 122 -0.53 1.68 -16.67
N CYS A 123 0.19 0.69 -17.19
CA CYS A 123 0.07 -0.71 -16.76
C CYS A 123 1.37 -1.16 -16.08
N GLU A 124 1.25 -1.77 -14.90
CA GLU A 124 2.39 -2.44 -14.27
C GLU A 124 2.62 -3.81 -14.92
N ALA A 125 3.70 -3.93 -15.70
CA ALA A 125 4.08 -5.17 -16.40
C ALA A 125 4.80 -6.17 -15.48
N ALA A 126 4.28 -6.40 -14.28
CA ALA A 126 4.80 -7.40 -13.36
C ALA A 126 4.37 -8.81 -13.80
N SER A 127 5.31 -9.65 -14.22
CA SER A 127 5.04 -10.97 -14.81
C SER A 127 4.34 -11.97 -13.88
N LYS A 128 4.44 -11.76 -12.57
CA LYS A 128 3.85 -12.64 -11.54
C LYS A 128 2.67 -12.01 -10.79
N ASP A 129 2.26 -10.80 -11.17
CA ASP A 129 1.16 -10.10 -10.54
C ASP A 129 0.02 -9.90 -11.55
N ARG A 130 -1.09 -10.61 -11.33
CA ARG A 130 -2.35 -10.47 -12.10
C ARG A 130 -3.44 -9.73 -11.32
N VAL A 131 -3.12 -9.25 -10.13
CA VAL A 131 -4.08 -8.60 -9.23
C VAL A 131 -3.90 -7.09 -9.29
N SER A 132 -2.66 -6.61 -9.24
CA SER A 132 -2.30 -5.19 -9.39
C SER A 132 -1.45 -4.90 -10.64
N GLY A 133 -0.93 -5.95 -11.29
CA GLY A 133 -0.23 -5.88 -12.57
C GLY A 133 -0.96 -6.61 -13.70
N ILE A 134 -0.48 -6.46 -14.93
CA ILE A 134 -1.05 -7.12 -16.11
C ILE A 134 -0.57 -8.56 -16.32
N GLY A 135 0.29 -9.10 -15.44
CA GLY A 135 0.80 -10.47 -15.54
C GLY A 135 1.57 -10.76 -16.82
N TYR A 136 2.24 -9.75 -17.40
CA TYR A 136 2.90 -9.87 -18.70
C TYR A 136 4.15 -10.76 -18.63
N ILE A 137 4.15 -11.85 -19.40
CA ILE A 137 5.32 -12.70 -19.66
C ILE A 137 5.79 -12.35 -21.07
N ALA A 138 7.02 -11.86 -21.19
CA ALA A 138 7.65 -11.53 -22.47
C ALA A 138 8.08 -12.78 -23.22
#